data_AF-A0A9D2E551-F1
#
_entry.id   AF-A0A9D2E551-F1
#
_cell.length_a   1.000
_cell.length_b   1.000
_cell.length_c   1.000
_cell.angle_alpha   90.00
_cell.angle_beta   90.00
_cell.angle_gamma   90.00
#
_symmetry.space_group_name_H-M   'P 1'
#
loop_
_entity.id
_entity.type
_entity.pdbx_description
1 polymer ?
#
loop_
_entity_poly.entity_id
_entity_poly.type
_entity_poly.pdbx_seq_one_letter_code
_entity_poly.pdbx_strand_id
1 'polypeptide(L)'
;MAVAQKTRYRWLDVLRGAAVVNMVAFHFCYDWFEVFARLPGWYFLWPSRLWQQAICCTFILTAGFSAGLGRRALRHGLVLNLCGFAVSAVTLLALPSEAVFFGVLNLLGCSVLLVWALRPALEKLPAVPGLCVSLVLFALTRHLPEGYLGFLGLWRMELPAGLYRWNALAFLGLPGPTFTSSDYFPLAPWFFLFLAGWFFCRLARPRLEGFLPRLSCPPLEWVGRHSLGIYLIHQPVCMAVCLLLDL
;
A
#
# COMPACT_ATOMS: atom_id res chain seq x y z
N MET A 1 35.21 2.73 20.54
CA MET A 1 33.85 2.14 20.56
C MET A 1 33.29 2.19 19.14
N ALA A 2 33.23 1.05 18.45
CA ALA A 2 32.65 1.00 17.12
C ALA A 2 31.15 1.33 17.23
N VAL A 3 30.74 2.48 16.69
CA VAL A 3 29.34 2.82 16.49
C VAL A 3 28.76 1.68 15.66
N ALA A 4 27.87 0.88 16.25
CA ALA A 4 27.20 -0.20 15.54
C ALA A 4 26.54 0.41 14.29
N GLN A 5 27.14 0.18 13.11
CA GLN A 5 26.60 0.65 11.86
C GLN A 5 25.19 0.07 11.72
N LYS A 6 24.22 0.96 11.59
CA LYS A 6 22.83 0.59 11.34
C LYS A 6 22.80 -0.18 10.02
N THR A 7 22.74 -1.51 10.07
CA THR A 7 22.73 -2.36 8.88
C THR A 7 21.60 -1.91 7.95
N ARG A 8 21.98 -1.33 6.81
CA ARG A 8 21.07 -0.72 5.86
C ARG A 8 20.94 -1.62 4.65
N TYR A 9 19.72 -2.04 4.34
CA TYR A 9 19.44 -2.91 3.21
C TYR A 9 19.27 -2.08 1.93
N ARG A 10 20.36 -1.85 1.19
CA ARG A 10 20.38 -1.00 -0.03
C ARG A 10 19.39 -1.48 -1.09
N TRP A 11 19.31 -2.79 -1.31
CA TRP A 11 18.37 -3.39 -2.25
C TRP A 11 16.90 -3.06 -1.92
N LEU A 12 16.57 -2.89 -0.64
CA LEU A 12 15.22 -2.53 -0.18
C LEU A 12 14.92 -1.05 -0.46
N ASP A 13 15.95 -0.20 -0.47
CA ASP A 13 15.83 1.19 -0.92
C ASP A 13 15.65 1.23 -2.45
N VAL A 14 16.37 0.40 -3.22
CA VAL A 14 16.17 0.27 -4.68
C VAL A 14 14.74 -0.18 -5.01
N LEU A 15 14.24 -1.23 -4.33
CA LEU A 15 12.89 -1.75 -4.57
C LEU A 15 11.81 -0.72 -4.26
N ARG A 16 11.95 0.00 -3.13
CA ARG A 16 11.05 1.10 -2.78
C ARG A 16 11.13 2.24 -3.79
N GLY A 17 12.33 2.59 -4.24
CA GLY A 17 12.52 3.62 -5.26
C GLY A 17 11.84 3.26 -6.56
N ALA A 18 12.02 2.04 -7.04
CA ALA A 18 11.36 1.54 -8.25
C ALA A 18 9.84 1.54 -8.12
N ALA A 19 9.31 1.09 -6.97
CA ALA A 19 7.88 1.12 -6.70
C ALA A 19 7.31 2.55 -6.73
N VAL A 20 8.00 3.52 -6.11
CA VAL A 20 7.61 4.94 -6.13
C VAL A 20 7.62 5.50 -7.54
N VAL A 21 8.69 5.31 -8.32
CA VAL A 21 8.75 5.78 -9.70
C VAL A 21 7.60 5.20 -10.53
N ASN A 22 7.33 3.91 -10.37
CA ASN A 22 6.24 3.23 -11.08
C ASN A 22 4.86 3.80 -10.68
N MET A 23 4.65 4.11 -9.40
CA MET A 23 3.44 4.76 -8.91
C MET A 23 3.26 6.18 -9.46
N VAL A 24 4.33 6.98 -9.50
CA VAL A 24 4.27 8.33 -10.07
C VAL A 24 3.93 8.27 -11.56
N ALA A 25 4.52 7.34 -12.31
CA ALA A 25 4.22 7.15 -13.72
C ALA A 25 2.74 6.76 -13.94
N PHE A 26 2.19 5.87 -13.10
CA PHE A 26 0.78 5.49 -13.17
C PHE A 26 -0.15 6.68 -12.91
N HIS A 27 0.09 7.47 -11.85
CA HIS A 27 -0.74 8.63 -11.53
C HIS A 27 -0.64 9.73 -12.59
N PHE A 28 0.55 9.97 -13.15
CA PHE A 28 0.69 10.88 -14.29
C PHE A 28 -0.17 10.43 -15.49
N CYS A 29 -0.15 9.13 -15.83
CA CYS A 29 -1.03 8.59 -16.87
C CYS A 29 -2.51 8.69 -16.51
N TYR A 30 -2.88 8.45 -15.25
CA TYR A 30 -4.25 8.61 -14.78
C TYR A 30 -4.73 10.06 -14.93
N ASP A 31 -3.94 11.03 -14.47
CA ASP A 31 -4.25 12.45 -14.62
C ASP A 31 -4.39 12.81 -16.11
N TRP A 32 -3.42 12.43 -16.93
CA TRP A 32 -3.43 12.75 -18.37
C TRP A 32 -4.59 12.12 -19.13
N PHE A 33 -4.89 10.83 -18.90
CA PHE A 33 -5.91 10.12 -19.68
C PHE A 33 -7.32 10.26 -19.14
N GLU A 34 -7.51 10.25 -17.81
CA GLU A 34 -8.84 10.33 -17.18
C GLU A 34 -9.19 11.76 -16.75
N VAL A 35 -8.35 12.41 -15.94
CA VAL A 35 -8.69 13.73 -15.37
C VAL A 35 -8.74 14.81 -16.46
N PHE A 36 -7.77 14.81 -17.37
CA PHE A 36 -7.74 15.69 -18.55
C PHE A 36 -8.52 15.11 -19.76
N ALA A 37 -9.29 14.04 -19.54
CA ALA A 37 -10.23 13.46 -20.51
C ALA A 37 -9.65 13.13 -21.91
N ARG A 38 -8.34 12.82 -22.00
CA ARG A 38 -7.69 12.47 -23.28
C ARG A 38 -8.06 11.07 -23.78
N LEU A 39 -8.34 10.13 -22.86
CA LEU A 39 -8.81 8.78 -23.16
C LEU A 39 -9.70 8.26 -22.01
N PRO A 40 -10.96 8.71 -21.91
CA PRO A 40 -11.86 8.31 -20.84
C PRO A 40 -12.07 6.79 -20.80
N GLY A 41 -11.93 6.21 -19.61
CA GLY A 41 -12.07 4.77 -19.38
C GLY A 41 -10.77 3.96 -19.50
N TRP A 42 -9.64 4.60 -19.80
CA TRP A 42 -8.30 4.01 -19.74
C TRP A 42 -8.02 3.29 -18.41
N TYR A 43 -8.43 3.85 -17.28
CA TYR A 43 -8.26 3.30 -15.93
C TYR A 43 -9.00 1.96 -15.76
N PHE A 44 -10.12 1.78 -16.45
CA PHE A 44 -10.92 0.56 -16.35
C PHE A 44 -10.44 -0.56 -17.26
N LEU A 45 -9.47 -0.30 -18.14
CA LEU A 45 -8.86 -1.32 -18.99
C LEU A 45 -8.10 -2.36 -18.15
N TRP A 46 -8.14 -3.61 -18.59
CA TRP A 46 -7.45 -4.71 -17.91
C TRP A 46 -5.95 -4.45 -17.68
N PRO A 47 -5.17 -3.92 -18.66
CA PRO A 47 -3.76 -3.60 -18.44
C PRO A 47 -3.54 -2.53 -17.36
N SER A 48 -4.34 -1.48 -17.35
CA SER A 48 -4.24 -0.38 -16.38
C SER A 48 -4.55 -0.86 -14.97
N ARG A 49 -5.62 -1.67 -14.82
CA ARG A 49 -5.95 -2.32 -13.55
C ARG A 49 -4.82 -3.24 -13.08
N LEU A 50 -4.28 -4.09 -13.96
CA LEU A 50 -3.17 -4.97 -13.60
C LEU A 50 -1.92 -4.18 -13.18
N TRP A 51 -1.59 -3.11 -13.89
CA TRP A 51 -0.46 -2.24 -13.57
C TRP A 51 -0.63 -1.59 -12.19
N GLN A 52 -1.80 -1.02 -11.90
CA GLN A 52 -2.12 -0.47 -10.59
C GLN A 52 -2.00 -1.52 -9.49
N GLN A 53 -2.59 -2.71 -9.69
CA GLN A 53 -2.55 -3.79 -8.69
C GLN A 53 -1.11 -4.25 -8.42
N ALA A 54 -0.27 -4.34 -9.46
CA ALA A 54 1.14 -4.68 -9.30
C ALA A 54 1.91 -3.62 -8.48
N ILE A 55 1.63 -2.34 -8.69
CA ILE A 55 2.20 -1.25 -7.87
C ILE A 55 1.80 -1.42 -6.41
N CYS A 56 0.49 -1.58 -6.15
CA CYS A 56 -0.07 -1.66 -4.81
C CYS A 56 0.46 -2.87 -4.04
N CYS A 57 0.45 -4.04 -4.68
CA CYS A 57 1.01 -5.26 -4.10
C CYS A 57 2.50 -5.08 -3.76
N THR A 58 3.28 -4.47 -4.65
CA THR A 58 4.70 -4.21 -4.41
C THR A 58 4.92 -3.30 -3.21
N PHE A 59 4.17 -2.20 -3.10
CA PHE A 59 4.24 -1.27 -1.97
C PHE A 59 3.93 -1.96 -0.64
N ILE A 60 2.82 -2.68 -0.58
CA ILE A 60 2.30 -3.29 0.64
C ILE A 60 3.21 -4.43 1.11
N LEU A 61 3.67 -5.30 0.20
CA LEU A 61 4.63 -6.36 0.53
C LEU A 61 5.95 -5.79 1.02
N THR A 62 6.47 -4.75 0.35
CA THR A 62 7.73 -4.10 0.72
C THR A 62 7.62 -3.39 2.08
N ALA A 63 6.47 -2.78 2.37
CA ALA A 63 6.20 -2.16 3.66
C ALA A 63 6.12 -3.21 4.79
N GLY A 64 5.40 -4.31 4.56
CA GLY A 64 5.33 -5.44 5.48
C GLY A 64 6.70 -6.04 5.78
N PHE A 65 7.50 -6.24 4.73
CA PHE A 65 8.88 -6.70 4.84
C PHE A 65 9.73 -5.73 5.69
N SER A 66 9.63 -4.43 5.42
CA SER A 66 10.34 -3.38 6.16
C SER A 66 9.93 -3.34 7.64
N ALA A 67 8.66 -3.59 7.96
CA ALA A 67 8.17 -3.67 9.34
C ALA A 67 8.71 -4.89 10.10
N GLY A 68 9.07 -5.96 9.40
CA GLY A 68 9.81 -7.09 9.96
C GLY A 68 11.22 -6.73 10.43
N LEU A 69 11.86 -5.75 9.77
CA LEU A 69 13.21 -5.25 10.09
C LEU A 69 13.23 -4.08 11.09
N GLY A 70 12.15 -3.30 11.12
CA GLY A 70 12.09 -2.01 11.82
C GLY A 70 11.93 -2.11 13.35
N ARG A 71 12.70 -1.30 14.09
CA ARG A 71 12.58 -1.16 15.57
C ARG A 71 11.71 0.01 16.03
N ARG A 72 11.38 0.96 15.13
CA ARG A 72 10.61 2.19 15.42
C ARG A 72 9.21 2.15 14.81
N ALA A 73 8.50 1.04 15.01
CA ALA A 73 7.21 0.80 14.37
C ALA A 73 6.13 1.82 14.80
N LEU A 74 6.01 2.11 16.11
CA LEU A 74 4.99 3.03 16.63
C LEU A 74 5.05 4.43 15.97
N ARG A 75 6.19 5.12 16.08
CA ARG A 75 6.36 6.45 15.47
C ARG A 75 6.10 6.42 13.97
N HIS A 76 6.58 5.39 13.27
CA HIS A 76 6.40 5.29 11.83
C HIS A 76 4.92 5.11 11.45
N GLY A 77 4.21 4.21 12.14
CA GLY A 77 2.78 3.99 11.90
C GLY A 77 1.92 5.22 12.20
N LEU A 78 2.27 5.99 13.23
CA LEU A 78 1.61 7.27 13.54
C LEU A 78 1.87 8.32 12.46
N VAL A 79 3.13 8.50 12.03
CA VAL A 79 3.47 9.46 10.97
C VAL A 79 2.73 9.13 9.67
N LEU A 80 2.68 7.86 9.26
CA LEU A 80 1.94 7.46 8.06
C LEU A 80 0.46 7.79 8.14
N ASN A 81 -0.19 7.53 9.29
CA ASN A 81 -1.60 7.90 9.49
C ASN A 81 -1.82 9.41 9.49
N LEU A 82 -0.96 10.19 10.15
CA LEU A 82 -1.03 11.65 10.14
C LEU A 82 -0.89 12.20 8.72
N CYS A 83 0.04 11.67 7.94
CA CYS A 83 0.19 12.00 6.54
C CYS A 83 -1.05 11.60 5.72
N GLY A 84 -1.62 10.42 5.94
CA GLY A 84 -2.87 10.00 5.30
C GLY A 84 -4.04 10.93 5.61
N PHE A 85 -4.24 11.29 6.88
CA PHE A 85 -5.26 12.26 7.27
C PHE A 85 -5.03 13.66 6.69
N ALA A 86 -3.78 14.09 6.56
CA ALA A 86 -3.45 15.33 5.88
C ALA A 86 -3.83 15.27 4.39
N VAL A 87 -3.56 14.15 3.70
CA VAL A 87 -4.00 13.94 2.32
C VAL A 87 -5.53 13.97 2.22
N SER A 88 -6.24 13.28 3.12
CA SER A 88 -7.71 13.34 3.18
C SER A 88 -8.23 14.77 3.36
N ALA A 89 -7.64 15.54 4.29
CA ALA A 89 -8.05 16.93 4.53
C ALA A 89 -7.78 17.82 3.31
N VAL A 90 -6.60 17.72 2.69
CA VAL A 90 -6.24 18.52 1.52
C VAL A 90 -7.12 18.17 0.33
N THR A 91 -7.32 16.88 0.03
CA THR A 91 -8.17 16.46 -1.10
C THR A 91 -9.64 16.82 -0.88
N LEU A 92 -10.16 16.69 0.34
CA LEU A 92 -11.53 17.12 0.66
C LEU A 92 -11.74 18.63 0.48
N LEU A 93 -10.74 19.45 0.79
CA LEU A 93 -10.84 20.91 0.66
C LEU A 93 -10.57 21.40 -0.77
N ALA A 94 -9.63 20.79 -1.49
CA ALA A 94 -9.20 21.24 -2.81
C ALA A 94 -10.02 20.63 -3.96
N LEU A 95 -10.39 19.35 -3.85
CA LEU A 95 -11.12 18.62 -4.90
C LEU A 95 -12.06 17.57 -4.27
N PRO A 96 -13.21 18.00 -3.70
CA PRO A 96 -14.10 17.13 -2.92
C PRO A 96 -14.60 15.89 -3.66
N SER A 97 -14.74 15.95 -5.00
CA SER A 97 -15.13 14.81 -5.83
C SER A 97 -14.08 13.69 -5.87
N GLU A 98 -12.81 14.05 -5.66
CA GLU A 98 -11.66 13.14 -5.65
C GLU A 98 -11.08 12.97 -4.24
N ALA A 99 -11.90 13.20 -3.20
CA ALA A 99 -11.47 13.09 -1.82
C ALA A 99 -10.94 11.68 -1.51
N VAL A 100 -9.77 11.61 -0.90
CA VAL A 100 -9.12 10.35 -0.52
C VAL A 100 -9.51 9.99 0.90
N PHE A 101 -10.32 8.95 1.06
CA PHE A 101 -10.65 8.36 2.36
C PHE A 101 -10.08 6.96 2.48
N PHE A 102 -9.32 6.71 3.55
CA PHE A 102 -8.63 5.44 3.80
C PHE A 102 -7.74 4.99 2.63
N GLY A 103 -6.88 5.89 2.15
CA GLY A 103 -5.87 5.59 1.14
C GLY A 103 -4.71 4.73 1.68
N VAL A 104 -3.75 4.43 0.82
CA VAL A 104 -2.67 3.47 1.15
C VAL A 104 -1.82 3.91 2.36
N LEU A 105 -1.66 5.20 2.64
CA LEU A 105 -0.93 5.67 3.83
C LEU A 105 -1.62 5.28 5.14
N ASN A 106 -2.95 5.43 5.22
CA ASN A 106 -3.72 5.01 6.40
C ASN A 106 -3.64 3.49 6.58
N LEU A 107 -3.78 2.73 5.49
CA LEU A 107 -3.58 1.27 5.50
C LEU A 107 -2.20 0.89 6.07
N LEU A 108 -1.12 1.44 5.50
CA LEU A 108 0.24 1.09 5.91
C LEU A 108 0.49 1.51 7.36
N GLY A 109 0.02 2.68 7.75
CA GLY A 109 0.10 3.17 9.13
C GLY A 109 -0.59 2.23 10.11
N CYS A 110 -1.86 1.91 9.86
CA CYS A 110 -2.64 0.96 10.67
C CYS A 110 -1.99 -0.43 10.69
N SER A 111 -1.51 -0.93 9.56
CA SER A 111 -0.85 -2.23 9.46
C SER A 111 0.42 -2.30 10.32
N VAL A 112 1.25 -1.24 10.29
CA VAL A 112 2.45 -1.12 11.13
C VAL A 112 2.07 -1.10 12.62
N LEU A 113 1.03 -0.36 13.00
CA LEU A 113 0.57 -0.28 14.39
C LEU A 113 -0.03 -1.62 14.88
N LEU A 114 -0.80 -2.29 14.04
CA LEU A 114 -1.36 -3.61 14.35
C LEU A 114 -0.26 -4.66 14.49
N VAL A 115 0.71 -4.71 13.57
CA VAL A 115 1.86 -5.60 13.73
C VAL A 115 2.68 -5.24 14.95
N TRP A 116 2.86 -3.96 15.28
CA TRP A 116 3.54 -3.56 16.52
C TRP A 116 2.82 -4.09 17.77
N ALA A 117 1.50 -3.96 17.85
CA ALA A 117 0.69 -4.44 18.96
C ALA A 117 0.66 -5.97 19.04
N LEU A 118 0.53 -6.65 17.90
CA LEU A 118 0.39 -8.11 17.80
C LEU A 118 1.73 -8.85 17.74
N ARG A 119 2.86 -8.14 17.69
CA ARG A 119 4.21 -8.71 17.51
C ARG A 119 4.50 -9.89 18.45
N PRO A 120 4.23 -9.84 19.76
CA PRO A 120 4.55 -10.95 20.66
C PRO A 120 3.79 -12.25 20.32
N ALA A 121 2.60 -12.14 19.73
CA ALA A 121 1.82 -13.29 19.27
C ALA A 121 2.31 -13.75 17.89
N LEU A 122 2.52 -12.82 16.95
CA LEU A 122 2.97 -13.12 15.60
C LEU A 122 4.37 -13.79 15.57
N GLU A 123 5.26 -13.43 16.49
CA GLU A 123 6.61 -14.00 16.56
C GLU A 123 6.61 -15.47 17.01
N LYS A 124 5.59 -15.90 17.77
CA LYS A 124 5.38 -17.31 18.15
C LYS A 124 4.93 -18.18 16.98
N LEU A 125 4.35 -17.59 15.94
CA LEU A 125 3.90 -18.32 14.77
C LEU A 125 5.08 -18.70 13.86
N PRO A 126 5.13 -19.94 13.33
CA PRO A 126 6.14 -20.32 12.35
C PRO A 126 5.95 -19.53 11.04
N ALA A 127 7.06 -19.15 10.39
CA ALA A 127 7.02 -18.19 9.30
C ALA A 127 6.37 -18.71 8.01
N VAL A 128 6.54 -19.99 7.66
CA VAL A 128 5.92 -20.60 6.47
C VAL A 128 4.39 -20.65 6.60
N PRO A 129 3.79 -21.24 7.66
CA PRO A 129 2.34 -21.19 7.86
C PRO A 129 1.81 -19.76 7.93
N GLY A 130 2.51 -18.85 8.62
CA GLY A 130 2.11 -17.45 8.70
C GLY A 130 2.02 -16.78 7.32
N LEU A 131 3.01 -17.02 6.45
CA LEU A 131 2.99 -16.55 5.06
C LEU A 131 1.82 -17.16 4.27
N CYS A 132 1.67 -18.48 4.31
CA CYS A 132 0.61 -19.18 3.56
C CYS A 132 -0.79 -18.73 4.00
N VAL A 133 -1.05 -18.68 5.30
CA VAL A 133 -2.34 -18.22 5.86
C VAL A 133 -2.60 -16.77 5.46
N SER A 134 -1.59 -15.90 5.50
CA SER A 134 -1.73 -14.50 5.09
C SER A 134 -2.13 -14.39 3.61
N LEU A 135 -1.51 -15.17 2.71
CA LEU A 135 -1.85 -15.17 1.29
C LEU A 135 -3.26 -15.75 1.03
N VAL A 136 -3.64 -16.81 1.74
CA VAL A 136 -4.99 -17.39 1.65
C VAL A 136 -6.04 -16.41 2.13
N LEU A 137 -5.84 -15.75 3.27
CA LEU A 137 -6.76 -14.75 3.80
C LEU A 137 -6.86 -13.53 2.86
N PHE A 138 -5.75 -13.09 2.28
CA PHE A 138 -5.76 -12.04 1.24
C PHE A 138 -6.61 -12.45 0.05
N ALA A 139 -6.41 -13.66 -0.49
CA ALA A 139 -7.18 -14.17 -1.62
C ALA A 139 -8.68 -14.26 -1.26
N LEU A 140 -9.01 -14.84 -0.10
CA LEU A 140 -10.39 -15.02 0.39
C LEU A 140 -11.14 -13.71 0.56
N THR A 141 -10.46 -12.68 1.05
CA THR A 141 -11.07 -11.38 1.39
C THR A 141 -10.86 -10.33 0.30
N ARG A 142 -10.27 -10.69 -0.86
CA ARG A 142 -9.92 -9.73 -1.92
C ARG A 142 -11.12 -8.90 -2.39
N HIS A 143 -12.29 -9.52 -2.39
CA HIS A 143 -13.55 -8.93 -2.83
C HIS A 143 -14.47 -8.53 -1.67
N LEU A 144 -13.93 -8.43 -0.45
CA LEU A 144 -14.67 -7.98 0.71
C LEU A 144 -15.33 -6.61 0.47
N PRO A 145 -14.67 -5.61 -0.14
CA PRO A 145 -15.34 -4.35 -0.49
C PRO A 145 -16.50 -4.48 -1.48
N GLU A 146 -16.54 -5.55 -2.27
CA GLU A 146 -17.56 -5.80 -3.29
C GLU A 146 -18.77 -6.58 -2.75
N GLY A 147 -18.77 -6.97 -1.47
CA GLY A 147 -19.91 -7.65 -0.86
C GLY A 147 -19.73 -9.15 -0.60
N TYR A 148 -18.60 -9.76 -0.98
CA TYR A 148 -18.45 -11.22 -0.93
C TYR A 148 -17.05 -11.69 -0.54
N LEU A 149 -16.98 -12.90 0.01
CA LEU A 149 -15.74 -13.67 0.08
C LEU A 149 -15.60 -14.53 -1.17
N GLY A 150 -14.39 -14.69 -1.68
CA GLY A 150 -14.16 -15.51 -2.85
C GLY A 150 -12.74 -16.02 -2.93
N PHE A 151 -12.55 -17.16 -3.60
CA PHE A 151 -11.22 -17.77 -3.71
C PHE A 151 -10.87 -18.03 -5.18
N LEU A 152 -10.02 -17.17 -5.75
CA LEU A 152 -9.45 -17.32 -7.10
C LEU A 152 -10.49 -17.60 -8.21
N GLY A 153 -11.72 -17.11 -8.06
CA GLY A 153 -12.83 -17.37 -8.99
C GLY A 153 -13.46 -18.77 -8.90
N LEU A 154 -12.98 -19.64 -8.00
CA LEU A 154 -13.45 -21.02 -7.84
C LEU A 154 -14.59 -21.15 -6.83
N TRP A 155 -14.68 -20.23 -5.89
CA TRP A 155 -15.68 -20.23 -4.82
C TRP A 155 -16.08 -18.79 -4.48
N ARG A 156 -17.35 -18.60 -4.10
CA ARG A 156 -17.93 -17.30 -3.75
C ARG A 156 -18.99 -17.49 -2.66
N MET A 157 -19.00 -16.58 -1.68
CA MET A 157 -20.01 -16.48 -0.63
C MET A 157 -20.38 -15.02 -0.41
N GLU A 158 -21.64 -14.69 -0.70
CA GLU A 158 -22.20 -13.37 -0.41
C GLU A 158 -22.22 -13.10 1.09
N LEU A 159 -21.93 -11.86 1.46
CA LEU A 159 -22.03 -11.41 2.83
C LEU A 159 -23.37 -10.71 3.07
N PRO A 160 -23.91 -10.77 4.30
CA PRO A 160 -25.15 -10.08 4.63
C PRO A 160 -25.07 -8.57 4.34
N ALA A 161 -26.03 -8.04 3.59
CA ALA A 161 -26.08 -6.62 3.20
C ALA A 161 -26.04 -5.66 4.41
N GLY A 162 -26.52 -6.10 5.58
CA GLY A 162 -26.46 -5.31 6.82
C GLY A 162 -25.05 -4.93 7.27
N LEU A 163 -24.01 -5.68 6.87
CA LEU A 163 -22.60 -5.36 7.15
C LEU A 163 -22.14 -4.10 6.41
N TYR A 164 -22.76 -3.76 5.28
CA TYR A 164 -22.43 -2.61 4.42
C TYR A 164 -23.38 -1.43 4.68
N ARG A 165 -24.04 -1.38 5.85
CA ARG A 165 -24.97 -0.29 6.16
C ARG A 165 -24.26 1.01 6.53
N TRP A 166 -23.06 0.92 7.11
CA TRP A 166 -22.42 2.04 7.79
C TRP A 166 -21.08 2.40 7.13
N ASN A 167 -20.95 3.63 6.62
CA ASN A 167 -19.67 4.12 6.08
C ASN A 167 -18.53 4.07 7.11
N ALA A 168 -18.85 4.08 8.40
CA ALA A 168 -17.87 3.89 9.47
C ALA A 168 -17.16 2.53 9.43
N LEU A 169 -17.66 1.54 8.69
CA LEU A 169 -17.01 0.24 8.50
C LEU A 169 -16.16 0.18 7.23
N ALA A 170 -16.10 1.25 6.43
CA ALA A 170 -15.26 1.33 5.24
C ALA A 170 -13.78 1.08 5.57
N PHE A 171 -13.28 1.54 6.72
CA PHE A 171 -11.89 1.28 7.10
C PHE A 171 -11.56 -0.21 7.27
N LEU A 172 -12.55 -1.05 7.55
CA LEU A 172 -12.38 -2.51 7.66
C LEU A 172 -12.53 -3.23 6.31
N GLY A 173 -12.97 -2.54 5.26
CA GLY A 173 -13.27 -3.13 3.96
C GLY A 173 -14.75 -3.39 3.74
N LEU A 174 -15.63 -2.79 4.55
CA LEU A 174 -17.09 -2.88 4.44
C LEU A 174 -17.67 -1.48 4.15
N PRO A 175 -17.43 -0.92 2.95
CA PRO A 175 -17.88 0.42 2.63
C PRO A 175 -19.41 0.46 2.56
N GLY A 176 -20.01 1.53 3.10
CA GLY A 176 -21.45 1.73 2.97
C GLY A 176 -21.85 2.28 1.61
N PRO A 177 -23.16 2.36 1.30
CA PRO A 177 -23.66 2.64 -0.04
C PRO A 177 -23.33 4.03 -0.57
N THR A 178 -23.00 4.98 0.31
CA THR A 178 -22.64 6.36 -0.07
C THR A 178 -21.14 6.63 0.07
N PHE A 179 -20.35 5.62 0.45
CA PHE A 179 -18.92 5.78 0.59
C PHE A 179 -18.27 5.85 -0.81
N THR A 180 -17.46 6.88 -1.03
CA THR A 180 -16.66 7.06 -2.23
C THR A 180 -15.26 7.51 -1.82
N SER A 181 -14.25 7.07 -2.58
CA SER A 181 -12.87 7.50 -2.41
C SER A 181 -12.11 7.24 -3.71
N SER A 182 -11.31 8.20 -4.15
CA SER A 182 -10.45 8.09 -5.32
C SER A 182 -9.28 7.11 -5.11
N ASP A 183 -8.79 7.01 -3.87
CA ASP A 183 -7.80 6.03 -3.43
C ASP A 183 -8.32 5.26 -2.21
N TYR A 184 -8.76 4.01 -2.40
CA TYR A 184 -9.39 3.21 -1.36
C TYR A 184 -8.63 1.92 -1.04
N PHE A 185 -7.97 1.93 0.12
CA PHE A 185 -7.17 0.84 0.66
C PHE A 185 -7.64 0.50 2.09
N PRO A 186 -8.75 -0.24 2.23
CA PRO A 186 -9.22 -0.67 3.55
C PRO A 186 -8.26 -1.65 4.22
N LEU A 187 -8.43 -1.87 5.52
CA LEU A 187 -7.59 -2.79 6.27
C LEU A 187 -7.67 -4.22 5.72
N ALA A 188 -8.86 -4.80 5.56
CA ALA A 188 -9.03 -6.05 4.81
C ALA A 188 -9.39 -5.72 3.36
N PRO A 189 -8.76 -6.37 2.36
CA PRO A 189 -7.85 -7.53 2.48
C PRO A 189 -6.37 -7.17 2.73
N TRP A 190 -5.99 -5.91 2.52
CA TRP A 190 -4.61 -5.53 2.25
C TRP A 190 -3.64 -5.74 3.42
N PHE A 191 -4.13 -5.73 4.66
CA PHE A 191 -3.38 -6.09 5.85
C PHE A 191 -2.84 -7.52 5.78
N PHE A 192 -3.57 -8.46 5.18
CA PHE A 192 -3.08 -9.83 5.01
C PHE A 192 -1.91 -9.88 4.03
N LEU A 193 -1.94 -9.06 2.97
CA LEU A 193 -0.79 -8.92 2.07
C LEU A 193 0.42 -8.27 2.78
N PHE A 194 0.17 -7.29 3.66
CA PHE A 194 1.20 -6.71 4.51
C PHE A 194 1.82 -7.77 5.45
N LEU A 195 0.99 -8.60 6.09
CA LEU A 195 1.45 -9.71 6.92
C LEU A 195 2.26 -10.74 6.12
N ALA A 196 1.86 -11.03 4.89
CA ALA A 196 2.65 -11.88 4.00
C ALA A 196 4.07 -11.32 3.80
N GLY A 197 4.20 -10.00 3.56
CA GLY A 197 5.51 -9.33 3.51
C GLY A 197 6.29 -9.45 4.83
N TRP A 198 5.62 -9.32 5.97
CA TRP A 198 6.23 -9.44 7.31
C TRP A 198 6.75 -10.85 7.59
N PHE A 199 5.96 -11.89 7.31
CA PHE A 199 6.39 -13.29 7.44
C PHE A 199 7.48 -13.64 6.43
N PHE A 200 7.38 -13.14 5.20
CA PHE A 200 8.41 -13.30 4.18
C PHE A 200 9.76 -12.71 4.64
N CYS A 201 9.75 -11.58 5.36
CA CYS A 201 10.97 -11.06 5.97
C CYS A 201 11.63 -12.06 6.94
N ARG A 202 10.84 -12.73 7.78
CA ARG A 202 11.38 -13.73 8.73
C ARG A 202 12.00 -14.94 8.02
N LEU A 203 11.42 -15.34 6.89
CA LEU A 203 11.92 -16.42 6.03
C LEU A 203 13.18 -16.04 5.26
N ALA A 204 13.17 -14.85 4.67
CA ALA A 204 14.18 -14.43 3.71
C ALA A 204 15.40 -13.84 4.42
N ARG A 205 15.24 -13.18 5.57
CA ARG A 205 16.33 -12.47 6.26
C ARG A 205 17.61 -13.30 6.43
N PRO A 206 17.58 -14.57 6.92
CA PRO A 206 18.80 -15.37 7.07
C PRO A 206 19.52 -15.64 5.74
N ARG A 207 18.77 -15.73 4.63
CA ARG A 207 19.30 -16.01 3.29
C ARG A 207 19.75 -14.73 2.56
N LEU A 208 19.04 -13.63 2.78
CA LEU A 208 19.29 -12.35 2.11
C LEU A 208 20.51 -11.61 2.67
N GLU A 209 20.85 -11.82 3.94
CA GLU A 209 22.08 -11.29 4.55
C GLU A 209 23.35 -11.85 3.88
N GLY A 210 23.27 -12.96 3.12
CA GLY A 210 24.38 -13.51 2.32
C GLY A 210 24.33 -13.26 0.80
N PHE A 211 23.14 -13.04 0.19
CA PHE A 211 22.98 -13.10 -1.27
C PHE A 211 22.66 -11.76 -1.97
N LEU A 212 21.94 -10.84 -1.30
CA LEU A 212 21.50 -9.55 -1.90
C LEU A 212 22.31 -8.27 -1.54
N PRO A 213 23.54 -8.29 -0.98
CA PRO A 213 24.26 -7.04 -0.71
C PRO A 213 24.69 -6.26 -1.99
N ARG A 214 24.47 -6.83 -3.19
CA ARG A 214 25.03 -6.31 -4.45
C ARG A 214 24.05 -5.48 -5.31
N LEU A 215 22.74 -5.52 -5.06
CA LEU A 215 21.81 -4.70 -5.83
C LEU A 215 21.91 -3.24 -5.38
N SER A 216 22.50 -2.41 -6.24
CA SER A 216 22.82 -1.01 -5.97
C SER A 216 22.43 -0.18 -7.19
N CYS A 217 21.63 0.86 -6.97
CA CYS A 217 21.30 1.85 -7.99
C CYS A 217 21.13 3.19 -7.28
N PRO A 218 22.17 4.05 -7.23
CA PRO A 218 22.16 5.24 -6.39
C PRO A 218 20.94 6.17 -6.60
N PRO A 219 20.42 6.39 -7.82
CA PRO A 219 19.20 7.16 -8.03
C PRO A 219 17.97 6.52 -7.36
N LEU A 220 17.73 5.22 -7.62
CA LEU A 220 16.60 4.52 -7.02
C LEU A 220 16.73 4.38 -5.50
N GLU A 221 17.94 4.18 -5.00
CA GLU A 221 18.18 4.23 -3.56
C GLU A 221 17.75 5.59 -3.02
N TRP A 222 18.19 6.70 -3.61
CA TRP A 222 17.81 8.05 -3.17
C TRP A 222 16.28 8.25 -3.17
N VAL A 223 15.58 7.84 -4.22
CA VAL A 223 14.11 7.87 -4.28
C VAL A 223 13.52 7.04 -3.13
N GLY A 224 14.01 5.82 -2.93
CA GLY A 224 13.56 4.95 -1.84
C GLY A 224 13.82 5.52 -0.44
N ARG A 225 14.87 6.32 -0.25
CA ARG A 225 15.15 7.03 1.02
C ARG A 225 14.16 8.15 1.31
N HIS A 226 13.66 8.79 0.25
CA HIS A 226 12.75 9.94 0.32
C HIS A 226 11.33 9.57 -0.09
N SER A 227 11.00 8.27 -0.08
CA SER A 227 9.76 7.74 -0.66
C SER A 227 8.50 8.39 -0.11
N LEU A 228 8.44 8.68 1.20
CA LEU A 228 7.28 9.35 1.81
C LEU A 228 7.12 10.79 1.32
N GLY A 229 8.22 11.54 1.21
CA GLY A 229 8.17 12.92 0.72
C GLY A 229 7.72 12.97 -0.74
N ILE A 230 8.32 12.11 -1.58
CA ILE A 230 7.94 11.98 -2.99
C ILE A 230 6.47 11.55 -3.11
N TYR A 231 6.04 10.57 -2.32
CA TYR A 231 4.64 10.15 -2.26
C TYR A 231 3.69 11.29 -1.87
N LEU A 232 4.06 12.20 -0.97
CA LEU A 232 3.17 13.30 -0.61
C LEU A 232 3.03 14.37 -1.69
N ILE A 233 4.08 14.60 -2.47
CA ILE A 233 4.08 15.69 -3.47
C ILE A 233 3.76 15.23 -4.88
N HIS A 234 3.79 13.92 -5.17
CA HIS A 234 3.65 13.45 -6.55
C HIS A 234 2.35 13.90 -7.20
N GLN A 235 1.20 13.79 -6.53
CA GLN A 235 -0.10 14.11 -7.13
C GLN A 235 -0.23 15.60 -7.47
N PRO A 236 0.09 16.57 -6.57
CA PRO A 236 0.15 17.98 -6.96
C PRO A 236 1.12 18.28 -8.11
N VAL A 237 2.27 17.60 -8.14
CA VAL A 237 3.28 17.79 -9.19
C VAL A 237 2.78 17.22 -10.52
N CYS A 238 2.22 16.00 -10.55
CA CYS A 238 1.62 15.40 -11.74
C CYS A 238 0.53 16.30 -12.30
N MET A 239 -0.39 16.76 -11.46
CA MET A 239 -1.47 17.67 -11.84
C MET A 239 -0.94 18.98 -12.45
N ALA A 240 0.07 19.60 -11.81
CA ALA A 240 0.68 20.83 -12.32
C ALA A 240 1.38 20.62 -13.67
N VAL A 241 2.06 19.49 -13.87
CA VAL A 241 2.70 19.16 -15.15
C VAL A 241 1.65 18.92 -16.23
N CYS A 242 0.60 18.15 -15.94
CA CYS A 242 -0.50 17.94 -16.89
C CYS A 242 -1.18 19.27 -17.28
N LEU A 243 -1.40 20.17 -16.32
CA LEU A 243 -1.94 21.50 -16.59
C LEU A 243 -1.04 22.30 -17.54
N LEU A 244 0.28 22.30 -17.31
CA LEU A 244 1.24 22.99 -18.18
C LEU A 244 1.32 22.41 -19.59
N LEU A 245 1.06 21.10 -19.75
CA LEU A 245 1.06 20.42 -21.05
C LEU A 245 -0.28 20.57 -21.81
N ASP A 246 -1.35 20.95 -21.11
CA ASP A 246 -2.68 21.16 -21.70
C ASP A 246 -2.92 22.61 -22.15
N LEU A 247 -2.14 23.56 -21.61
CA LEU A 247 -2.08 24.95 -22.05
C LEU A 247 -1.43 25.09 -23.45
#